data_AF-A0A537YFI2-F1
#
_entry.id   AF-A0A537YFI2-F1
#
_cell.length_a   1.000
_cell.length_b   1.000
_cell.length_c   1.000
_cell.angle_alpha   90.00
_cell.angle_beta   90.00
_cell.angle_gamma   90.00
#
_symmetry.space_group_name_H-M   'P 1'
#
loop_
_entity.id
_entity.type
_entity.pdbx_description
1 polymer ?
#
loop_
_entity_poly.entity_id
_entity_poly.type
_entity_poly.pdbx_seq_one_letter_code
_entity_poly.pdbx_strand_id
1 'polypeptide(L)'
;MWNVRDERVDWVARITAIILPYEGEGGVKIPRFRHGTWKRALDESTSFTPVADEMMEHAESMTVERLVDRVESTSFIAALPEGERTKVDDQVRALAAEHPDLSGRETFEFPYVTEVYVYEAV
;
A
#
# COMPACT_ATOMS: atom_id res chain seq x y z
N MET A 1 -1.81 -14.64 -0.72
CA MET A 1 -1.25 -13.71 -1.72
C MET A 1 -1.56 -12.29 -1.29
N TRP A 2 -0.58 -11.40 -1.38
CA TRP A 2 -0.67 -9.98 -1.03
C TRP A 2 -0.10 -9.15 -2.17
N ASN A 3 -0.79 -8.10 -2.61
CA ASN A 3 -0.22 -7.10 -3.52
C ASN A 3 0.05 -5.83 -2.72
N VAL A 4 1.32 -5.53 -2.49
CA VAL A 4 1.75 -4.45 -1.60
C VAL A 4 2.51 -3.39 -2.40
N ARG A 5 2.41 -2.14 -1.96
CA ARG A 5 3.23 -1.06 -2.52
C ARG A 5 4.69 -1.34 -2.19
N ASP A 6 5.59 -1.15 -3.14
CA ASP A 6 7.01 -1.38 -2.91
C ASP A 6 7.65 -0.21 -2.13
N GLU A 7 7.58 -0.30 -0.79
CA GLU A 7 8.14 0.71 0.12
C GLU A 7 9.68 0.73 0.17
N ARG A 8 10.38 -0.10 -0.64
CA ARG A 8 11.82 0.07 -0.87
C ARG A 8 12.12 1.34 -1.69
N VAL A 9 11.12 1.86 -2.40
CA VAL A 9 11.20 3.14 -3.13
C VAL A 9 10.73 4.29 -2.22
N ASP A 10 11.56 5.33 -2.09
CA ASP A 10 11.37 6.40 -1.09
C ASP A 10 10.01 7.10 -1.19
N TRP A 11 9.63 7.56 -2.38
CA TRP A 11 8.35 8.24 -2.56
C TRP A 11 7.15 7.33 -2.31
N VAL A 12 7.28 6.02 -2.54
CA VAL A 12 6.23 5.03 -2.24
C VAL A 12 6.07 4.87 -0.73
N ALA A 13 7.17 4.80 0.02
CA ALA A 13 7.13 4.79 1.48
C ALA A 13 6.49 6.07 2.03
N ARG A 14 6.76 7.23 1.43
CA ARG A 14 6.13 8.51 1.80
C ARG A 14 4.62 8.53 1.51
N ILE A 15 4.16 7.94 0.41
CA ILE A 15 2.72 7.75 0.16
C ILE A 15 2.09 6.90 1.26
N THR A 16 2.73 5.80 1.67
CA THR A 16 2.24 5.04 2.84
C THR A 16 2.20 5.92 4.09
N ALA A 17 3.22 6.75 4.35
CA ALA A 17 3.28 7.62 5.52
C ALA A 17 2.18 8.70 5.53
N ILE A 18 1.75 9.21 4.37
CA ILE A 18 0.61 10.13 4.24
C ILE A 18 -0.70 9.45 4.63
N ILE A 19 -0.87 8.19 4.21
CA ILE A 19 -2.12 7.44 4.36
C ILE A 19 -2.24 6.86 5.78
N LEU A 20 -1.13 6.43 6.38
CA LEU A 20 -1.09 5.65 7.62
C LEU A 20 -1.83 6.29 8.82
N PRO A 21 -1.79 7.62 9.07
CA PRO A 21 -2.47 8.22 10.22
C PRO A 21 -3.99 8.00 10.23
N TYR A 22 -4.59 7.83 9.06
CA TYR A 22 -6.02 7.60 8.89
C TYR A 22 -6.39 6.11 9.02
N GLU A 23 -5.39 5.23 9.15
CA GLU A 23 -5.59 3.80 9.38
C GLU A 23 -6.16 3.56 10.78
N GLY A 24 -7.37 3.02 10.86
CA GLY A 24 -8.02 2.67 12.14
C GLY A 24 -8.90 3.77 12.73
N GLU A 25 -9.02 4.93 12.08
CA GLU A 25 -10.14 5.82 12.32
C GLU A 25 -11.45 5.07 12.03
N GLY A 26 -12.38 5.06 13.01
CA GLY A 26 -13.61 4.27 12.95
C GLY A 26 -13.59 2.93 13.69
N GLY A 27 -12.48 2.56 14.36
CA GLY A 27 -12.46 1.48 15.36
C GLY A 27 -12.46 0.04 14.81
N VAL A 28 -12.45 -0.15 13.49
CA VAL A 28 -12.37 -1.48 12.86
C VAL A 28 -10.90 -1.86 12.66
N LYS A 29 -10.42 -2.85 13.42
CA LYS A 29 -9.10 -3.46 13.19
C LYS A 29 -9.16 -4.41 12.00
N ILE A 30 -8.82 -3.92 10.82
CA ILE A 30 -8.67 -4.75 9.62
C ILE A 30 -7.30 -5.46 9.70
N PRO A 31 -7.21 -6.80 9.54
CA PRO A 31 -5.92 -7.48 9.43
C PRO A 31 -5.14 -6.90 8.25
N ARG A 32 -3.95 -6.37 8.51
CA ARG A 32 -3.08 -5.78 7.48
C ARG A 32 -1.91 -6.71 7.22
N PHE A 33 -1.48 -6.72 5.97
CA PHE A 33 -0.25 -7.40 5.56
C PHE A 33 0.90 -7.08 6.53
N ARG A 34 1.14 -5.78 6.78
CA ARG A 34 2.25 -5.27 7.60
C ARG A 34 2.23 -5.71 9.07
N HIS A 35 1.09 -6.12 9.60
CA HIS A 35 0.99 -6.55 11.00
C HIS A 35 1.45 -8.00 11.20
N GLY A 36 1.62 -8.78 10.12
CA GLY A 36 2.07 -10.17 10.19
C GLY A 36 1.09 -11.14 10.87
N THR A 37 -0.03 -10.67 11.43
CA THR A 37 -1.02 -11.49 12.14
C THR A 37 -1.55 -12.63 11.27
N TRP A 38 -1.71 -12.39 9.97
CA TRP A 38 -2.14 -13.39 9.00
C TRP A 38 -1.12 -14.54 8.88
N LYS A 39 0.18 -14.22 8.85
CA LYS A 39 1.25 -15.20 8.68
C LYS A 39 1.39 -16.03 9.94
N ARG A 40 1.39 -15.36 11.09
CA ARG A 40 1.44 -16.01 12.40
C ARG A 40 0.33 -17.04 12.59
N ALA A 41 -0.89 -16.74 12.16
CA ALA A 41 -2.01 -17.68 12.25
C ALA A 41 -1.81 -18.95 11.41
N LEU A 42 -1.06 -18.86 10.31
CA LEU A 42 -0.69 -20.02 9.48
C LEU A 42 0.51 -20.76 10.07
N ASP A 43 1.54 -20.04 10.50
CA ASP A 43 2.77 -20.62 11.07
C ASP A 43 2.52 -21.34 12.42
N GLU A 44 1.58 -20.85 13.23
CA GLU A 44 1.20 -21.47 14.50
C GLU A 44 0.19 -22.64 14.32
N SER A 45 -0.33 -22.86 13.11
CA SER A 45 -1.27 -23.94 12.82
C SER A 45 -0.55 -25.27 12.65
N THR A 46 -1.09 -26.35 13.23
CA THR A 46 -0.61 -27.72 12.97
C THR A 46 -1.25 -28.35 11.73
N SER A 47 -2.18 -27.65 11.08
CA SER A 47 -2.92 -28.16 9.91
C SER A 47 -2.25 -27.83 8.59
N PHE A 48 -1.25 -26.95 8.58
CA PHE A 48 -0.58 -26.50 7.36
C PHE A 48 0.93 -26.47 7.56
N THR A 49 1.67 -26.77 6.49
CA THR A 49 3.13 -26.57 6.43
C THR A 49 3.48 -25.59 5.32
N PRO A 50 4.43 -24.66 5.53
CA PRO A 50 4.91 -23.79 4.46
C PRO A 50 5.65 -24.62 3.40
N VAL A 51 5.44 -24.29 2.13
CA VAL A 51 6.04 -24.98 0.97
C VAL A 51 6.96 -24.05 0.18
N ALA A 52 6.50 -22.84 -0.11
CA ALA A 52 7.25 -21.87 -0.92
C ALA A 52 6.74 -20.45 -0.68
N ASP A 53 7.64 -19.49 -0.85
CA ASP A 53 7.33 -18.06 -0.90
C ASP A 53 7.88 -17.50 -2.22
N GLU A 54 7.05 -16.77 -2.95
CA GLU A 54 7.41 -16.15 -4.24
C GLU A 54 7.13 -14.65 -4.19
N MET A 55 8.04 -13.87 -4.77
CA MET A 55 7.93 -12.41 -4.87
C MET A 55 7.96 -12.00 -6.33
N MET A 56 6.96 -11.24 -6.76
CA MET A 56 6.83 -10.78 -8.14
C MET A 56 6.73 -9.26 -8.15
N GLU A 57 7.80 -8.60 -8.59
CA GLU A 57 7.85 -7.16 -8.75
C GLU A 57 7.10 -6.75 -10.02
N HIS A 58 6.28 -5.72 -9.93
CA HIS A 58 5.59 -5.11 -11.07
C HIS A 58 5.35 -3.63 -10.81
N ALA A 59 5.06 -2.87 -11.85
CA ALA A 59 4.75 -1.45 -11.72
C ALA A 59 3.60 -1.05 -12.65
N GLU A 60 2.88 -0.02 -12.23
CA GLU A 60 1.86 0.61 -13.04
C GLU A 60 2.29 2.03 -13.42
N SER A 61 2.21 2.36 -14.70
CA SER A 61 2.47 3.72 -15.18
C SER A 61 1.34 4.67 -14.76
N MET A 62 1.69 5.76 -14.08
CA MET A 62 0.76 6.71 -13.49
C MET A 62 1.10 8.16 -13.81
N THR A 63 0.07 9.00 -13.88
CA THR A 63 0.19 10.46 -13.75
C THR A 63 0.01 10.85 -12.28
N VAL A 64 0.27 12.13 -11.95
CA VAL A 64 -0.01 12.67 -10.60
C VAL A 64 -1.47 12.50 -10.22
N GLU A 65 -2.39 12.74 -11.14
CA GLU A 65 -3.84 12.60 -10.92
C GLU A 65 -4.21 11.14 -10.66
N ARG A 66 -3.67 10.19 -11.44
CA ARG A 66 -3.92 8.76 -11.20
C ARG A 66 -3.35 8.28 -9.86
N LEU A 67 -2.23 8.85 -9.41
CA LEU A 67 -1.69 8.57 -8.09
C LEU A 67 -2.64 9.06 -6.98
N VAL A 68 -3.20 10.26 -7.14
CA VAL A 68 -4.18 10.81 -6.19
C VAL A 68 -5.43 9.94 -6.16
N ASP A 69 -6.02 9.64 -7.31
CA ASP A 69 -7.20 8.75 -7.42
C ASP A 69 -6.94 7.42 -6.72
N ARG A 70 -5.72 6.87 -6.89
CA ARG A 70 -5.30 5.62 -6.27
C ARG A 70 -5.19 5.71 -4.75
N VAL A 71 -4.80 6.87 -4.21
CA VAL A 71 -4.79 7.14 -2.76
C VAL A 71 -6.22 7.30 -2.25
N GLU A 72 -7.04 8.12 -2.91
CA GLU A 72 -8.45 8.34 -2.59
C GLU A 72 -9.26 7.04 -2.59
N SER A 73 -8.94 6.09 -3.48
CA SER A 73 -9.60 4.78 -3.54
C SER A 73 -9.31 3.89 -2.33
N THR A 74 -8.43 4.30 -1.41
CA THR A 74 -8.17 3.58 -0.16
C THR A 74 -9.37 3.77 0.77
N SER A 75 -10.00 2.68 1.21
CA SER A 75 -11.33 2.73 1.86
C SER A 75 -11.48 3.71 3.03
N PHE A 76 -10.49 3.82 3.90
CA PHE A 76 -10.54 4.76 5.03
C PHE A 76 -10.25 6.21 4.61
N ILE A 77 -9.49 6.42 3.52
CA ILE A 77 -9.31 7.75 2.90
C ILE A 77 -10.62 8.19 2.22
N ALA A 78 -11.25 7.28 1.46
CA ALA A 78 -12.55 7.52 0.84
C ALA A 78 -13.66 7.86 1.84
N ALA A 79 -13.56 7.37 3.07
CA ALA A 79 -14.52 7.61 4.14
C ALA A 79 -14.26 8.90 4.94
N LEU A 80 -13.16 9.61 4.67
CA LEU A 80 -12.83 10.86 5.37
C LEU A 80 -13.85 11.97 5.08
N PRO A 81 -14.06 12.90 6.02
CA PRO A 81 -14.69 14.18 5.72
C PRO A 81 -13.94 14.89 4.57
N GLU A 82 -14.66 15.62 3.74
CA GLU A 82 -14.12 16.29 2.55
C GLU A 82 -12.86 17.15 2.84
N GLY A 83 -12.85 17.86 3.97
CA GLY A 83 -11.70 18.67 4.37
C GLY A 83 -10.44 17.86 4.72
N GLU A 84 -10.58 16.67 5.29
CA GLU A 84 -9.45 15.77 5.56
C GLU A 84 -8.99 15.08 4.28
N ARG A 85 -9.91 14.66 3.41
CA ARG A 85 -9.56 14.13 2.09
C ARG A 85 -8.76 15.15 1.26
N THR A 86 -9.21 16.40 1.21
CA THR A 86 -8.49 17.48 0.51
C THR A 86 -7.05 17.65 1.01
N LYS A 87 -6.83 17.54 2.33
CA LYS A 87 -5.47 17.61 2.90
C LYS A 87 -4.59 16.45 2.42
N VAL A 88 -5.14 15.24 2.33
CA VAL A 88 -4.42 14.07 1.80
C VAL A 88 -4.06 14.31 0.34
N ASP A 89 -5.01 14.80 -0.46
CA ASP A 89 -4.82 15.06 -1.89
C ASP A 89 -3.74 16.13 -2.15
N ASP A 90 -3.71 17.17 -1.31
CA ASP A 90 -2.69 18.22 -1.33
C ASP A 90 -1.31 17.67 -0.94
N GLN A 91 -1.22 16.82 0.09
CA GLN A 91 0.03 16.18 0.49
C GLN A 91 0.60 15.26 -0.60
N VAL A 92 -0.26 14.50 -1.29
CA VAL A 92 0.15 13.65 -2.41
C VAL A 92 0.66 14.49 -3.58
N ARG A 93 -0.02 15.60 -3.92
CA ARG A 93 0.43 16.53 -4.97
C ARG A 93 1.73 17.23 -4.62
N ALA A 94 1.88 17.68 -3.38
CA ALA A 94 3.12 18.28 -2.90
C ALA A 94 4.30 17.29 -3.02
N LEU A 95 4.09 16.04 -2.60
CA LEU A 95 5.08 14.98 -2.77
C LEU A 95 5.47 14.80 -4.24
N ALA A 96 4.49 14.74 -5.15
CA ALA A 96 4.76 14.60 -6.58
C ALA A 96 5.51 15.80 -7.17
N ALA A 97 5.24 17.01 -6.69
CA ALA A 97 5.92 18.23 -7.14
C ALA A 97 7.36 18.35 -6.63
N GLU A 98 7.66 17.82 -5.43
CA GLU A 98 8.94 18.02 -4.74
C GLU A 98 9.90 16.84 -4.88
N HIS A 99 9.40 15.61 -5.04
CA HIS A 99 10.25 14.42 -5.03
C HIS A 99 11.04 14.29 -6.35
N PRO A 100 12.37 14.06 -6.32
CA PRO A 100 13.20 14.03 -7.53
C PRO A 100 12.81 12.95 -8.55
N ASP A 101 12.24 11.84 -8.10
CA ASP A 101 11.78 10.76 -8.99
C ASP A 101 10.42 11.03 -9.65
N LEU A 102 9.72 12.08 -9.24
CA LEU A 102 8.36 12.43 -9.70
C LEU A 102 8.30 13.81 -10.36
N SER A 103 9.00 14.79 -9.80
CA SER A 103 8.94 16.19 -10.18
C SER A 103 9.29 16.41 -11.65
N GLY A 104 8.44 17.19 -12.34
CA GLY A 104 8.60 17.52 -13.75
C GLY A 104 8.33 16.38 -14.73
N ARG A 105 7.88 15.21 -14.26
CA ARG A 105 7.52 14.07 -15.12
C ARG A 105 6.03 14.06 -15.42
N GLU A 106 5.68 13.76 -16.66
CA GLU A 106 4.28 13.52 -17.07
C GLU A 106 3.77 12.19 -16.53
N THR A 107 4.61 11.15 -16.58
CA THR A 107 4.33 9.83 -16.04
C THR A 107 5.50 9.27 -15.22
N PHE A 108 5.16 8.39 -14.29
CA PHE A 108 6.12 7.63 -13.48
C PHE A 108 5.56 6.24 -13.16
N GLU A 109 6.46 5.30 -12.87
CA GLU A 109 6.10 3.94 -12.51
C GLU A 109 5.80 3.86 -11.01
N PHE A 110 4.61 3.39 -10.64
CA PHE A 110 4.23 3.08 -9.26
C PHE A 110 4.52 1.60 -8.96
N PRO A 111 5.61 1.28 -8.25
CA PRO A 111 6.02 -0.11 -8.04
C PRO A 111 5.22 -0.80 -6.93
N TYR A 112 4.99 -2.09 -7.16
CA TYR A 112 4.34 -3.03 -6.27
C TYR A 112 5.13 -4.34 -6.21
N VAL A 113 4.96 -5.07 -5.13
CA VAL A 113 5.41 -6.46 -5.00
C VAL A 113 4.18 -7.32 -4.73
N THR A 114 3.98 -8.35 -5.55
CA THR A 114 3.04 -9.42 -5.23
C THR A 114 3.78 -10.52 -4.49
N GLU A 115 3.39 -10.73 -3.24
CA GLU A 115 3.92 -11.79 -2.39
C GLU A 115 2.95 -12.97 -2.34
N VAL A 116 3.42 -14.14 -2.75
CA VAL A 116 2.67 -15.39 -2.78
C VAL A 116 3.29 -16.34 -1.77
N TYR A 117 2.50 -16.70 -0.76
CA TYR A 117 2.88 -17.68 0.25
C TYR A 117 2.07 -18.94 0.01
N VAL A 118 2.76 -20.07 -0.14
CA VAL A 118 2.17 -21.38 -0.44
C VAL A 118 2.29 -22.28 0.78
N TYR A 119 1.14 -22.82 1.19
CA TYR A 119 1.04 -23.79 2.27
C TYR A 119 0.34 -25.04 1.75
N GLU A 120 0.74 -26.19 2.27
CA GLU A 120 0.08 -27.48 2.03
C GLU A 120 -0.58 -27.96 3.31
N ALA A 121 -1.73 -28.62 3.20
CA ALA A 121 -2.40 -29.24 4.34
C ALA A 121 -1.60 -30.47 4.80
N VAL A 122 -1.46 -30.63 6.12
CA VAL A 122 -0.82 -31.79 6.75
C VAL A 122 -1.75 -33.00 6.71
#